data_AF-A0A2E1LH69-F1
#
_entry.id   AF-A0A2E1LH69-F1
#
_cell.length_a   1.000
_cell.length_b   1.000
_cell.length_c   1.000
_cell.angle_alpha   90.00
_cell.angle_beta   90.00
_cell.angle_gamma   90.00
#
_symmetry.space_group_name_H-M   'P 1'
#
loop_
_entity.id
_entity.type
_entity.pdbx_description
1 polymer ?
#
loop_
_entity_poly.entity_id
_entity_poly.type
_entity_poly.pdbx_seq_one_letter_code
_entity_poly.pdbx_strand_id
1 'polypeptide(L)'
;FSGELGYELYCRPQHLLVLSEAIEEAGADLGYRWYGNRALMSLRLEKGWGAWGLEFRPDFNAVESGMDVFINWNKDFVGKAATEDFRAQGVERRLMTLSIDTPIDVTLDEAVLVGGEAVGYITSGSFAHHVGQSMAMAYVATPHADAGGKVQVEILGEMRDAEIMGAPVYDPNGGRMRS
;
A
#
# COMPACT_ATOMS: atom_id res chain seq x y z
N PHE A 1 5.97 3.83 9.10
CA PHE A 1 5.54 3.13 7.87
C PHE A 1 5.35 1.61 8.03
N SER A 2 5.76 0.98 9.15
CA SER A 2 5.48 -0.44 9.42
C SER A 2 4.05 -0.75 9.89
N GLY A 3 3.32 0.24 10.40
CA GLY A 3 2.00 0.03 10.98
C GLY A 3 1.99 -0.43 12.45
N GLU A 4 3.16 -0.41 13.09
CA GLU A 4 3.34 -0.69 14.52
C GLU A 4 3.60 0.59 15.32
N LEU A 5 3.51 0.47 16.65
CA LEU A 5 4.07 1.47 17.56
C LEU A 5 5.56 1.66 17.27
N GLY A 6 5.95 2.91 17.05
CA GLY A 6 7.34 3.26 16.76
C GLY A 6 7.51 4.75 16.56
N TYR A 7 8.77 5.15 16.46
CA TYR A 7 9.18 6.55 16.29
C TYR A 7 10.20 6.66 15.16
N GLU A 8 10.15 7.77 14.43
CA GLU A 8 11.20 8.16 13.50
C GLU A 8 12.17 9.09 14.22
N LEU A 9 13.41 8.64 14.40
CA LEU A 9 14.44 9.36 15.15
C LEU A 9 15.38 10.08 14.19
N TYR A 10 15.24 11.41 14.12
CA TYR A 10 16.08 12.26 13.28
C TYR A 10 17.28 12.80 14.06
N CYS A 11 18.49 12.61 13.54
CA CYS A 11 19.71 13.17 14.10
C CYS A 11 20.61 13.75 13.00
N ARG A 12 21.63 14.53 13.39
CA ARG A 12 22.66 14.96 12.44
C ARG A 12 23.47 13.73 12.00
N PRO A 13 23.96 13.67 10.74
CA PRO A 13 24.66 12.49 10.23
C PRO A 13 25.83 12.02 11.11
N GLN A 14 26.58 12.95 11.72
CA GLN A 14 27.70 12.59 12.62
C GLN A 14 27.26 11.86 13.90
N HIS A 15 25.99 11.90 14.27
CA HIS A 15 25.45 11.23 15.45
C HIS A 15 24.78 9.89 15.13
N LEU A 16 24.75 9.46 13.86
CA LEU A 16 24.00 8.27 13.45
C LEU A 16 24.52 7.00 14.14
N LEU A 17 25.84 6.82 14.20
CA LEU A 17 26.46 5.64 14.81
C LEU A 17 26.19 5.55 16.32
N VAL A 18 26.43 6.65 17.05
CA VAL A 18 26.20 6.68 18.50
C VAL A 18 24.71 6.50 18.83
N LEU A 19 23.80 7.02 18.00
CA LEU A 19 22.36 6.80 18.17
C LEU A 19 22.00 5.33 17.93
N SER A 20 22.50 4.70 16.86
CA SER A 20 22.21 3.29 16.57
C SER A 20 22.75 2.35 17.64
N GLU A 21 23.97 2.57 18.11
CA GLU A 21 24.60 1.76 19.16
C GLU A 21 23.83 1.88 20.49
N ALA A 22 23.40 3.09 20.86
CA ALA A 22 22.60 3.30 22.07
C ALA A 22 21.23 2.59 22.01
N ILE A 23 20.60 2.54 20.83
CA ILE A 23 19.33 1.81 20.63
C ILE A 23 19.56 0.29 20.73
N GLU A 24 20.62 -0.22 20.11
CA GLU A 24 20.99 -1.64 20.21
C GLU A 24 21.26 -2.06 21.65
N GLU A 25 22.03 -1.27 22.39
CA GLU A 25 22.35 -1.53 23.80
C GLU A 25 21.07 -1.54 24.64
N ALA A 26 20.20 -0.54 24.50
CA ALA A 26 18.95 -0.45 25.24
C ALA A 26 17.94 -1.54 24.86
N GLY A 27 18.03 -2.12 23.66
CA GLY A 27 17.15 -3.17 23.17
C GLY A 27 17.69 -4.60 23.32
N ALA A 28 18.88 -4.77 23.90
CA ALA A 28 19.60 -6.05 23.90
C ALA A 28 18.84 -7.19 24.60
N ASP A 29 18.09 -6.89 25.66
CA ASP A 29 17.26 -7.84 26.40
C ASP A 29 15.81 -7.92 25.88
N LEU A 30 15.44 -7.09 24.91
CA LEU A 30 14.11 -7.03 24.30
C LEU A 30 14.01 -7.81 22.99
N GLY A 31 15.08 -8.50 22.58
CA GLY A 31 15.13 -9.21 21.30
C GLY A 31 15.16 -8.28 20.10
N TYR A 32 15.74 -7.08 20.25
CA TYR A 32 15.91 -6.10 19.19
C TYR A 32 16.54 -6.71 17.93
N ARG A 33 16.03 -6.34 16.76
CA ARG A 33 16.57 -6.75 15.46
C ARG A 33 16.49 -5.61 14.46
N TRP A 34 17.54 -5.50 13.65
CA TRP A 34 17.47 -4.75 12.41
C TRP A 34 16.53 -5.44 11.43
N TYR A 35 15.76 -4.63 10.70
CA TYR A 35 15.03 -5.08 9.54
C TYR A 35 15.27 -4.11 8.38
N GLY A 36 15.28 -4.67 7.17
CA GLY A 36 15.56 -3.91 5.95
C GLY A 36 14.31 -3.44 5.23
N ASN A 37 14.54 -2.69 4.16
CA ASN A 37 13.48 -2.11 3.34
C ASN A 37 12.49 -3.16 2.77
N ARG A 38 12.95 -4.38 2.43
CA ARG A 38 12.04 -5.43 1.93
C ARG A 38 10.96 -5.80 2.94
N ALA A 39 11.33 -5.98 4.20
CA ALA A 39 10.36 -6.25 5.26
C ALA A 39 9.44 -5.04 5.49
N LEU A 40 9.98 -3.81 5.44
CA LEU A 40 9.16 -2.60 5.53
C LEU A 40 8.11 -2.51 4.39
N MET A 41 8.52 -2.79 3.15
CA MET A 41 7.65 -2.75 1.97
C MET A 41 6.61 -3.87 1.94
N SER A 42 6.86 -4.98 2.62
CA SER A 42 5.87 -6.03 2.88
C SER A 42 4.84 -5.56 3.94
N LEU A 43 5.29 -5.07 5.09
CA LEU A 43 4.41 -4.63 6.19
C LEU A 43 3.41 -3.54 5.76
N ARG A 44 3.85 -2.58 4.95
CA ARG A 44 2.97 -1.49 4.48
C ARG A 44 1.81 -1.98 3.60
N LEU A 45 1.95 -3.11 2.91
CA LEU A 45 0.87 -3.70 2.11
C LEU A 45 -0.26 -4.18 3.02
N GLU A 46 0.08 -4.75 4.17
CA GLU A 46 -0.90 -5.21 5.16
C GLU A 46 -1.69 -4.04 5.76
N LYS A 47 -1.09 -2.84 5.78
CA LYS A 47 -1.73 -1.58 6.15
C LYS A 47 -2.48 -0.90 5.01
N GLY A 48 -2.38 -1.39 3.77
CA GLY A 48 -2.95 -0.75 2.58
C GLY A 48 -2.33 0.62 2.27
N TRP A 49 -1.07 0.85 2.64
CA TRP A 49 -0.41 2.13 2.46
C TRP A 49 0.35 2.19 1.13
N GLY A 50 0.01 3.18 0.29
CA GLY A 50 0.74 3.43 -0.95
C GLY A 50 2.11 4.08 -0.72
N ALA A 51 2.98 3.98 -1.72
CA ALA A 51 4.28 4.63 -1.77
C ALA A 51 4.43 5.53 -3.01
N TRP A 52 5.12 6.66 -2.84
CA TRP A 52 5.45 7.53 -3.97
C TRP A 52 6.44 6.86 -4.92
N GLY A 53 6.20 6.97 -6.22
CA GLY A 53 6.91 6.23 -7.26
C GLY A 53 6.30 4.86 -7.58
N LEU A 54 5.38 4.35 -6.75
CA LEU A 54 4.63 3.11 -6.99
C LEU A 54 3.14 3.40 -7.16
N GLU A 55 2.42 3.63 -6.07
CA GLU A 55 0.98 3.94 -6.09
C GLU A 55 0.73 5.41 -6.39
N PHE A 56 1.64 6.30 -5.98
CA PHE A 56 1.50 7.74 -6.17
C PHE A 56 2.53 8.25 -7.18
N ARG A 57 2.06 8.74 -8.32
CA ARG A 57 2.87 9.28 -9.43
C ARG A 57 2.06 10.40 -10.09
N PRO A 58 2.69 11.27 -10.91
CA PRO A 58 1.96 12.28 -11.69
C PRO A 58 0.89 11.70 -12.63
N ASP A 59 0.92 10.39 -12.87
CA ASP A 59 -0.03 9.66 -13.71
C ASP A 59 -1.40 9.44 -13.03
N PHE A 60 -1.53 9.71 -11.72
CA PHE A 60 -2.75 9.49 -10.95
C PHE A 60 -3.15 10.72 -10.16
N ASN A 61 -4.46 10.97 -10.08
CA ASN A 61 -4.99 12.02 -9.24
C ASN A 61 -5.29 11.53 -7.79
N ALA A 62 -5.56 12.48 -6.90
CA ALA A 62 -5.80 12.19 -5.48
C ALA A 62 -7.07 11.34 -5.23
N VAL A 63 -8.06 11.41 -6.12
CA VAL A 63 -9.31 10.64 -6.00
C VAL A 63 -9.10 9.20 -6.44
N GLU A 64 -8.42 8.99 -7.57
CA GLU A 64 -8.02 7.64 -8.03
C GLU A 64 -7.21 6.90 -6.97
N SER A 65 -6.28 7.60 -6.31
CA SER A 65 -5.39 7.06 -5.29
C SER A 65 -6.00 6.97 -3.88
N GLY A 66 -7.25 7.42 -3.69
CA GLY A 66 -7.91 7.46 -2.38
C GLY A 66 -7.26 8.44 -1.38
N MET A 67 -6.43 9.37 -1.85
CA MET A 67 -5.73 10.37 -1.04
C MET A 67 -6.57 11.63 -0.78
N ASP A 68 -7.71 11.78 -1.47
CA ASP A 68 -8.61 12.92 -1.32
C ASP A 68 -9.19 13.05 0.11
N VAL A 69 -9.23 11.96 0.87
CA VAL A 69 -9.57 11.93 2.30
C VAL A 69 -8.61 12.73 3.18
N PHE A 70 -7.37 12.94 2.75
CA PHE A 70 -6.35 13.71 3.49
C PHE A 70 -6.33 15.20 3.09
N ILE A 71 -7.12 15.61 2.10
CA ILE A 71 -7.15 16.98 1.61
C ILE A 71 -8.02 17.87 2.51
N ASN A 72 -7.45 19.00 2.94
CA ASN A 72 -8.22 20.07 3.58
C ASN A 72 -8.83 20.99 2.51
N TRP A 73 -10.08 20.72 2.13
CA TRP A 73 -10.83 21.43 1.10
C TRP A 73 -11.13 22.90 1.39
N ASN A 74 -10.96 23.36 2.64
CA ASN A 74 -11.18 24.76 3.01
C ASN A 74 -9.98 25.67 2.65
N LYS A 75 -8.86 25.11 2.19
CA LYS A 75 -7.69 25.88 1.78
C LYS A 75 -7.65 26.09 0.27
N ASP A 76 -6.92 27.10 -0.16
CA ASP A 76 -6.47 27.24 -1.55
C ASP A 76 -5.14 26.48 -1.74
N PHE A 77 -5.01 25.75 -2.84
CA PHE A 77 -3.84 24.93 -3.14
C PHE A 77 -3.76 24.60 -4.64
N VAL A 78 -2.54 24.30 -5.10
CA VAL A 78 -2.28 23.91 -6.49
C VAL A 78 -3.03 22.61 -6.81
N GLY A 79 -3.85 22.63 -7.87
CA GLY A 79 -4.62 21.47 -8.31
C GLY A 79 -6.00 21.32 -7.68
N LYS A 80 -6.44 22.25 -6.82
CA LYS A 80 -7.76 22.18 -6.15
C LYS A 80 -8.92 22.00 -7.12
N ALA A 81 -9.09 22.92 -8.06
CA ALA A 81 -10.23 22.90 -8.99
C ALA A 81 -10.28 21.59 -9.80
N ALA A 82 -9.15 21.15 -10.35
CA ALA A 82 -9.06 19.89 -11.07
C ALA A 82 -9.41 18.68 -10.18
N THR A 83 -9.01 18.67 -8.91
CA THR A 83 -9.34 17.58 -7.99
C THR A 83 -10.81 17.60 -7.59
N GLU A 84 -11.42 18.78 -7.42
CA GLU A 84 -12.88 18.92 -7.20
C GLU A 84 -13.68 18.37 -8.39
N ASP A 85 -13.22 18.64 -9.62
CA ASP A 85 -13.83 18.09 -10.83
C ASP A 85 -13.80 16.55 -10.85
N PHE A 86 -12.66 15.93 -10.53
CA PHE A 86 -12.56 14.46 -10.41
C PHE A 86 -13.48 13.89 -9.33
N ARG A 87 -13.66 14.59 -8.19
CA ARG A 87 -14.60 14.14 -7.15
C ARG A 87 -16.05 14.22 -7.60
N ALA A 88 -16.40 15.26 -8.36
CA ALA A 88 -17.77 15.46 -8.83
C ALA A 88 -18.15 14.51 -9.97
N GLN A 89 -17.21 14.26 -10.89
CA GLN A 89 -17.44 13.42 -12.08
C GLN A 89 -17.24 11.94 -11.80
N GLY A 90 -16.45 11.60 -10.78
CA GLY A 90 -15.96 10.25 -10.54
C GLY A 90 -14.67 9.96 -11.33
N VAL A 91 -14.11 8.78 -11.08
CA VAL A 91 -12.84 8.34 -11.67
C VAL A 91 -13.03 7.00 -12.38
N GLU A 92 -12.26 6.77 -13.46
CA GLU A 92 -12.34 5.54 -14.25
C GLU A 92 -11.71 4.34 -13.54
N ARG A 93 -10.78 4.59 -12.61
CA ARG A 93 -10.06 3.57 -11.85
C ARG A 93 -9.83 4.03 -10.41
N ARG A 94 -9.63 3.06 -9.52
CA ARG A 94 -9.35 3.26 -8.10
C ARG A 94 -8.17 2.40 -7.67
N LEU A 95 -7.34 2.96 -6.80
CA LEU A 95 -6.28 2.23 -6.12
C LEU A 95 -6.90 1.29 -5.08
N MET A 96 -6.69 0.00 -5.23
CA MET A 96 -7.19 -1.05 -4.37
C MET A 96 -6.05 -1.91 -3.83
N THR A 97 -6.24 -2.47 -2.64
CA THR A 97 -5.37 -3.54 -2.11
C THR A 97 -5.99 -4.89 -2.47
N LEU A 98 -5.17 -5.85 -2.89
CA LEU A 98 -5.59 -7.19 -3.29
C LEU A 98 -4.89 -8.25 -2.43
N SER A 99 -5.63 -9.30 -2.10
CA SER A 99 -5.11 -10.61 -1.68
C SER A 99 -5.12 -11.54 -2.89
N ILE A 100 -4.05 -12.31 -3.11
CA ILE A 100 -3.93 -13.20 -4.28
C ILE A 100 -3.53 -14.61 -3.82
N ASP A 101 -4.29 -15.60 -4.29
CA ASP A 101 -4.00 -17.02 -4.07
C ASP A 101 -2.97 -17.51 -5.10
N THR A 102 -1.71 -17.56 -4.68
CA THR A 102 -0.59 -17.91 -5.55
C THR A 102 0.58 -18.49 -4.76
N PRO A 103 1.30 -19.49 -5.33
CA PRO A 103 2.55 -19.99 -4.74
C PRO A 103 3.76 -19.08 -5.02
N ILE A 104 3.60 -18.05 -5.87
CA ILE A 104 4.66 -17.10 -6.25
C ILE A 104 4.12 -15.68 -6.05
N ASP A 105 4.89 -14.84 -5.37
CA ASP A 105 4.45 -13.49 -5.09
C ASP A 105 4.34 -12.61 -6.32
N VAL A 106 3.23 -11.89 -6.40
CA VAL A 106 3.00 -10.86 -7.41
C VAL A 106 3.87 -9.65 -7.14
N THR A 107 4.33 -8.97 -8.20
CA THR A 107 5.03 -7.70 -8.08
C THR A 107 5.11 -6.96 -9.42
N LEU A 108 4.60 -5.72 -9.43
CA LEU A 108 4.74 -4.76 -10.53
C LEU A 108 4.18 -5.22 -11.89
N ASP A 109 3.36 -4.36 -12.48
CA ASP A 109 2.97 -4.39 -13.89
C ASP A 109 2.22 -5.67 -14.34
N GLU A 110 1.90 -6.62 -13.45
CA GLU A 110 1.00 -7.72 -13.78
C GLU A 110 -0.42 -7.22 -14.06
N ALA A 111 -1.08 -7.82 -15.03
CA ALA A 111 -2.44 -7.46 -15.41
C ALA A 111 -3.44 -7.93 -14.35
N VAL A 112 -4.41 -7.07 -14.03
CA VAL A 112 -5.63 -7.45 -13.29
C VAL A 112 -6.73 -7.68 -14.31
N LEU A 113 -7.40 -8.83 -14.25
CA LEU A 113 -8.35 -9.28 -15.24
C LEU A 113 -9.72 -9.61 -14.64
N VAL A 114 -10.76 -9.38 -15.43
CA VAL A 114 -12.13 -9.87 -15.17
C VAL A 114 -12.65 -10.49 -16.47
N GLY A 115 -13.02 -11.78 -16.42
CA GLY A 115 -13.50 -12.48 -17.62
C GLY A 115 -12.48 -12.56 -18.76
N GLY A 116 -11.18 -12.49 -18.45
CA GLY A 116 -10.09 -12.48 -19.43
C GLY A 116 -9.77 -11.11 -20.03
N GLU A 117 -10.51 -10.06 -19.68
CA GLU A 117 -10.22 -8.69 -20.10
C GLU A 117 -9.40 -7.96 -19.03
N ALA A 118 -8.37 -7.22 -19.44
CA ALA A 118 -7.56 -6.42 -18.54
C ALA A 118 -8.35 -5.19 -18.06
N VAL A 119 -8.56 -5.11 -16.74
CA VAL A 119 -9.30 -4.02 -16.07
C VAL A 119 -8.39 -3.18 -15.16
N GLY A 120 -7.10 -3.49 -15.12
CA GLY A 120 -6.16 -2.83 -14.23
C GLY A 120 -4.78 -3.45 -14.28
N TYR A 121 -3.92 -3.01 -13.37
CA TYR A 121 -2.58 -3.56 -13.22
C TYR A 121 -2.05 -3.39 -11.80
N ILE A 122 -1.12 -4.27 -11.44
CA ILE A 122 -0.43 -4.26 -10.16
C ILE A 122 0.59 -3.13 -10.13
N THR A 123 0.50 -2.25 -9.14
CA THR A 123 1.48 -1.17 -8.91
C THR A 123 2.64 -1.64 -8.05
N SER A 124 2.39 -2.59 -7.16
CA SER A 124 3.37 -3.18 -6.25
C SER A 124 2.80 -4.43 -5.59
N GLY A 125 3.68 -5.33 -5.18
CA GLY A 125 3.29 -6.54 -4.45
C GLY A 125 4.44 -7.17 -3.70
N SER A 126 4.11 -8.04 -2.74
CA SER A 126 5.05 -8.85 -1.96
C SER A 126 4.29 -9.89 -1.14
N PHE A 127 5.01 -10.86 -0.59
CA PHE A 127 4.45 -11.72 0.45
C PHE A 127 4.19 -10.89 1.71
N ALA A 128 2.96 -10.95 2.22
CA ALA A 128 2.56 -10.33 3.47
C ALA A 128 2.73 -11.36 4.60
N HIS A 129 3.80 -11.21 5.38
CA HIS A 129 4.25 -12.24 6.32
C HIS A 129 3.35 -12.42 7.55
N HIS A 130 2.61 -11.39 7.99
CA HIS A 130 1.69 -11.53 9.12
C HIS A 130 0.45 -12.31 8.72
N VAL A 131 -0.12 -12.01 7.54
CA VAL A 131 -1.33 -12.66 7.05
C VAL A 131 -1.08 -13.93 6.23
N GLY A 132 0.17 -14.20 5.84
CA GLY A 132 0.58 -15.46 5.19
C GLY A 132 0.12 -15.62 3.75
N GLN A 133 0.02 -14.53 2.99
CA GLN A 133 -0.52 -14.51 1.63
C GLN A 133 0.20 -13.48 0.75
N SER A 134 0.15 -13.67 -0.57
CA SER A 134 0.64 -12.66 -1.49
C SER A 134 -0.33 -11.48 -1.52
N MET A 135 0.19 -10.27 -1.36
CA MET A 135 -0.61 -9.05 -1.37
C MET A 135 -0.04 -8.04 -2.35
N ALA A 136 -0.94 -7.23 -2.90
CA ALA A 136 -0.59 -6.19 -3.85
C ALA A 136 -1.46 -4.95 -3.70
N MET A 137 -1.00 -3.86 -4.31
CA MET A 137 -1.84 -2.72 -4.64
C MET A 137 -1.97 -2.60 -6.15
N ALA A 138 -3.14 -2.21 -6.62
CA ALA A 138 -3.47 -2.15 -8.04
C ALA A 138 -4.40 -0.98 -8.35
N TYR A 139 -4.25 -0.36 -9.51
CA TYR A 139 -5.33 0.45 -10.06
C TYR A 139 -6.29 -0.46 -10.80
N VAL A 140 -7.54 -0.50 -10.36
CA VAL A 140 -8.60 -1.33 -10.92
C VAL A 140 -9.71 -0.42 -11.43
N ALA A 141 -10.24 -0.71 -12.61
CA ALA A 141 -11.37 0.00 -13.19
C ALA A 141 -12.54 0.06 -12.18
N THR A 142 -13.14 1.23 -12.02
CA THR A 142 -14.13 1.52 -10.97
C THR A 142 -15.29 0.52 -10.90
N PRO A 143 -15.87 0.03 -12.02
CA PRO A 143 -16.93 -0.99 -11.99
C PRO A 143 -16.53 -2.33 -11.34
N HIS A 144 -15.23 -2.59 -11.20
CA HIS A 144 -14.67 -3.81 -10.63
C HIS A 144 -13.94 -3.56 -9.31
N ALA A 145 -13.92 -2.33 -8.79
CA ALA A 145 -13.07 -1.93 -7.68
C ALA A 145 -13.74 -2.06 -6.29
N ASP A 146 -14.85 -2.78 -6.16
CA ASP A 146 -15.58 -2.87 -4.88
C ASP A 146 -14.99 -3.92 -3.94
N ALA A 147 -15.11 -3.66 -2.63
CA ALA A 147 -14.63 -4.56 -1.58
C ALA A 147 -15.30 -5.95 -1.70
N GLY A 148 -14.49 -7.00 -1.54
CA GLY A 148 -14.92 -8.39 -1.76
C GLY A 148 -15.04 -8.78 -3.24
N GLY A 149 -14.80 -7.84 -4.16
CA GLY A 149 -14.75 -8.10 -5.60
C GLY A 149 -13.72 -9.17 -5.94
N LYS A 150 -14.08 -10.07 -6.85
CA LYS A 150 -13.22 -11.16 -7.33
C LYS A 150 -12.66 -10.81 -8.70
N VAL A 151 -11.34 -10.86 -8.81
CA VAL A 151 -10.58 -10.59 -10.03
C VAL A 151 -9.54 -11.68 -10.21
N GLN A 152 -8.89 -11.72 -11.36
CA GLN A 152 -7.72 -12.56 -11.58
C GLN A 152 -6.48 -11.69 -11.79
N VAL A 153 -5.31 -12.22 -11.48
CA VAL A 153 -4.02 -11.62 -11.79
C VAL A 153 -3.21 -12.61 -12.61
N GLU A 154 -2.71 -12.16 -13.76
CA GLU A 154 -1.82 -12.99 -14.56
C GLU A 154 -0.40 -12.95 -13.99
N ILE A 155 0.06 -14.08 -13.44
CA ILE A 155 1.41 -14.21 -12.89
C ILE A 155 2.14 -15.28 -13.69
N LEU A 156 3.15 -14.84 -14.47
CA LEU A 156 3.95 -15.73 -15.33
C LEU A 156 3.11 -16.60 -16.28
N GLY A 157 2.02 -16.04 -16.81
CA GLY A 157 1.09 -16.73 -17.73
C GLY A 157 0.00 -17.57 -17.04
N GLU A 158 -0.01 -17.64 -15.71
CA GLU A 158 -1.02 -18.34 -14.93
C GLU A 158 -2.02 -17.35 -14.33
N MET A 159 -3.32 -17.60 -14.51
CA MET A 159 -4.37 -16.76 -13.93
C MET A 159 -4.59 -17.15 -12.47
N ARG A 160 -4.28 -16.23 -11.54
CA ARG A 160 -4.41 -16.42 -10.10
C ARG A 160 -5.61 -15.68 -9.58
N ASP A 161 -6.45 -16.35 -8.80
CA ASP A 161 -7.63 -15.73 -8.20
C ASP A 161 -7.20 -14.72 -7.13
N ALA A 162 -7.89 -13.59 -7.10
CA ALA A 162 -7.61 -12.50 -6.21
C ALA A 162 -8.90 -11.86 -5.67
N GLU A 163 -8.80 -11.29 -4.49
CA GLU A 163 -9.89 -10.56 -3.82
C GLU A 163 -9.48 -9.13 -3.52
N ILE A 164 -10.39 -8.20 -3.79
CA ILE A 164 -10.24 -6.79 -3.47
C ILE A 164 -10.56 -6.56 -2.00
N MET A 165 -9.59 -6.01 -1.28
CA MET A 165 -9.71 -5.72 0.15
C MET A 165 -10.49 -4.42 0.38
N GLY A 166 -11.45 -4.45 1.31
CA GLY A 166 -12.22 -3.27 1.73
C GLY A 166 -11.59 -2.46 2.86
N ALA A 167 -10.58 -3.00 3.51
CA ALA A 167 -9.86 -2.39 4.64
C ALA A 167 -8.46 -2.99 4.72
N PRO A 168 -7.53 -2.35 5.47
CA PRO A 168 -6.26 -2.98 5.81
C PRO A 168 -6.49 -4.36 6.42
N VAL A 169 -5.75 -5.36 5.96
CA VAL A 169 -5.86 -6.74 6.50
C VAL A 169 -5.24 -6.85 7.89
N TYR A 170 -4.41 -5.87 8.26
CA TYR A 170 -3.75 -5.81 9.55
C TYR A 170 -4.05 -4.50 10.29
N ASP A 171 -4.55 -4.64 11.53
CA ASP A 171 -4.85 -3.53 12.44
C ASP A 171 -5.66 -2.40 11.74
N PRO A 172 -6.86 -2.69 11.19
CA PRO A 172 -7.62 -1.74 10.37
C PRO A 172 -8.07 -0.49 11.14
N ASN A 173 -8.14 -0.57 12.48
CA ASN A 173 -8.48 0.57 13.34
C ASN A 173 -7.24 1.39 13.78
N GLY A 174 -6.03 0.94 13.45
CA GLY A 174 -4.79 1.62 13.81
C GLY A 174 -4.45 1.59 15.30
N GLY A 175 -5.03 0.68 16.08
CA GLY A 175 -4.87 0.62 17.53
C GLY A 175 -3.43 0.35 17.94
N ARG A 176 -2.75 -0.58 17.25
CA ARG A 176 -1.36 -0.96 17.55
C ARG A 176 -0.34 0.15 17.34
N MET A 177 -0.67 1.15 16.52
CA MET A 177 0.19 2.33 16.34
C MET A 177 0.14 3.29 17.53
N ARG A 178 -0.83 3.15 18.43
CA ARG A 178 -1.09 4.10 19.53
C ARG A 178 -0.67 3.57 20.89
N SER A 179 -0.73 2.25 21.10
CA SER A 179 -0.46 1.59 22.38
C SER A 179 -0.15 0.11 22.18
#